data_AF-A0AAJ0PK22-F1
#
_entry.id   AF-A0AAJ0PK22-F1
#
_cell.length_a   1.000
_cell.length_b   1.000
_cell.length_c   1.000
_cell.angle_alpha   90.00
_cell.angle_beta   90.00
_cell.angle_gamma   90.00
#
_symmetry.space_group_name_H-M   'P 1'
#
loop_
_entity.id
_entity.type
_entity.pdbx_description
1 polymer ?
#
loop_
_entity_poly.entity_id
_entity_poly.type
_entity_poly.pdbx_seq_one_letter_code
_entity_poly.pdbx_strand_id
1 'polypeptide(L)'
;MTLIANLDGAGHLYRLCFVRSPWAWFTCLPLDEQCGERWADVPYQNAAKPPYSDSRAQLLRVAFDAPGLLPPEAGRHGHAWSVQQINHGAAPWLRSEDFVDALTLTVPAGATLATFVERIEAAGGTVYGPLGWAELPPWQRPDVAAQTG
;
A
#
# COMPACT_ATOMS: atom_id res chain seq x y z
N MET A 1 -20.58 10.24 4.08
CA MET A 1 -20.27 10.73 2.73
C MET A 1 -18.99 10.03 2.30
N THR A 2 -19.07 9.08 1.38
CA THR A 2 -17.94 8.22 0.99
C THR A 2 -17.39 8.71 -0.33
N LEU A 3 -16.10 9.02 -0.37
CA LEU A 3 -15.40 9.42 -1.58
C LEU A 3 -15.26 8.18 -2.46
N ILE A 4 -16.07 8.06 -3.52
CA ILE A 4 -15.95 6.96 -4.49
C ILE A 4 -14.93 7.43 -5.53
N ALA A 5 -13.66 7.11 -5.31
CA ALA A 5 -12.66 7.23 -6.35
C ALA A 5 -12.94 6.11 -7.37
N ASN A 6 -13.37 6.45 -8.59
CA ASN A 6 -13.44 5.49 -9.69
C ASN A 6 -12.00 5.18 -10.12
N LEU A 7 -11.42 4.16 -9.49
CA LEU A 7 -10.07 3.67 -9.74
C LEU A 7 -10.07 2.46 -10.68
N ASP A 8 -11.17 2.17 -11.40
CA ASP A 8 -11.38 0.89 -12.10
C ASP A 8 -10.25 0.54 -13.11
N GLY A 9 -9.54 1.54 -13.63
CA GLY A 9 -8.32 1.33 -14.44
C GLY A 9 -7.02 1.15 -13.63
N ALA A 10 -6.82 1.93 -12.57
CA ALA A 10 -5.59 1.91 -11.76
C ALA A 10 -5.58 0.76 -10.74
N GLY A 11 -6.75 0.33 -10.28
CA GLY A 11 -6.92 -0.70 -9.26
C GLY A 11 -6.30 -2.04 -9.65
N HIS A 12 -6.33 -2.40 -10.93
CA HIS A 12 -5.81 -3.68 -11.44
C HIS A 12 -4.46 -3.56 -12.18
N LEU A 13 -4.10 -2.36 -12.63
CA LEU A 13 -2.89 -2.12 -13.42
C LEU A 13 -1.63 -2.11 -12.55
N TYR A 14 -1.72 -1.58 -11.33
CA TYR A 14 -0.56 -1.44 -10.45
C TYR A 14 -0.46 -2.60 -9.45
N ARG A 15 0.78 -3.02 -9.19
CA ARG A 15 1.14 -4.18 -8.38
C ARG A 15 2.09 -3.77 -7.27
N LEU A 16 1.81 -4.18 -6.04
CA LEU A 16 2.62 -3.83 -4.86
C LEU A 16 4.05 -4.35 -5.03
N CYS A 17 5.04 -3.46 -4.96
CA CYS A 17 6.44 -3.80 -5.17
C CYS A 17 7.37 -3.37 -4.04
N PHE A 18 6.92 -2.49 -3.14
CA PHE A 18 7.72 -2.01 -2.03
C PHE A 18 6.82 -1.45 -0.92
N VAL A 19 7.10 -1.81 0.34
CA VAL A 19 6.46 -1.22 1.51
C VAL A 19 7.53 -0.74 2.50
N ARG A 20 7.35 0.47 3.00
CA ARG A 20 8.06 0.99 4.16
C ARG A 20 7.14 1.96 4.87
N SER A 21 6.59 1.53 6.01
CA SER A 21 5.59 2.28 6.75
C SER A 21 6.00 3.75 6.94
N PRO A 22 5.09 4.72 6.66
CA PRO A 22 3.67 4.55 6.35
C PRO A 22 3.35 4.41 4.85
N TRP A 23 4.33 4.14 3.99
CA TRP A 23 4.17 4.21 2.53
C TRP A 23 4.17 2.84 1.87
N ALA A 24 3.31 2.69 0.86
CA ALA A 24 3.28 1.56 -0.05
C ALA A 24 3.42 2.06 -1.51
N TRP A 25 4.24 1.36 -2.29
CA TRP A 25 4.50 1.66 -3.69
C TRP A 25 4.03 0.51 -4.57
N PHE A 26 3.32 0.87 -5.62
CA PHE A 26 2.84 -0.03 -6.64
C PHE A 26 3.43 0.37 -7.98
N THR A 27 3.73 -0.62 -8.82
CA THR A 27 4.30 -0.42 -10.14
C THR A 27 3.39 -1.00 -11.20
N CYS A 28 3.37 -0.39 -12.40
CA CYS A 28 2.74 -0.98 -13.57
C CYS A 28 3.71 -1.86 -14.38
N LEU A 29 4.99 -1.96 -13.97
CA LEU A 29 5.95 -2.91 -14.54
C LEU A 29 5.73 -4.32 -13.96
N PRO A 30 6.16 -5.37 -14.67
CA PRO A 30 6.42 -6.67 -14.06
C PRO A 30 7.34 -6.53 -12.82
N LEU A 31 7.09 -7.31 -11.77
CA LEU A 31 7.84 -7.20 -10.50
C LEU A 31 9.33 -7.53 -10.65
N ASP A 32 9.67 -8.38 -11.61
CA ASP A 32 11.02 -8.78 -11.99
C ASP A 32 11.76 -7.70 -12.81
N GLU A 33 11.02 -6.78 -13.44
CA GLU A 33 11.58 -5.61 -14.13
C GLU A 33 11.71 -4.40 -13.20
N GLN A 34 10.85 -4.28 -12.18
CA GLN A 34 10.94 -3.18 -11.21
C GLN A 34 12.17 -3.34 -10.29
N CYS A 35 12.93 -2.26 -10.14
CA CYS A 35 14.11 -2.23 -9.30
C CYS A 35 14.22 -0.95 -8.45
N GLY A 36 15.22 -0.93 -7.57
CA GLY A 36 15.60 0.20 -6.75
C GLY A 36 16.97 -0.03 -6.13
N GLU A 37 17.49 1.01 -5.47
CA GLU A 37 18.82 0.96 -4.88
C GLU A 37 18.87 -0.09 -3.76
N ARG A 38 19.88 -0.97 -3.79
CA ARG A 38 20.15 -1.99 -2.75
C ARG A 38 18.99 -2.94 -2.48
N TRP A 39 18.19 -3.26 -3.50
CA TRP A 39 17.06 -4.20 -3.39
C TRP A 39 17.48 -5.66 -3.16
N ALA A 40 18.73 -6.02 -3.45
CA ALA A 40 19.31 -7.34 -3.17
C ALA A 40 19.86 -7.46 -1.73
N ASP A 41 20.04 -6.35 -1.01
CA ASP A 41 20.68 -6.32 0.30
C ASP A 41 19.69 -6.69 1.42
N VAL A 42 20.19 -7.43 2.40
CA VAL A 42 19.48 -7.77 3.64
C VAL A 42 20.12 -6.99 4.79
N PRO A 43 19.36 -6.35 5.69
CA PRO A 43 17.89 -6.29 5.74
C PRO A 43 17.33 -5.08 4.95
N TYR A 44 16.25 -5.28 4.19
CA TYR A 44 15.74 -4.24 3.28
C TYR A 44 15.35 -2.93 4.01
N GLN A 45 14.87 -3.01 5.25
CA GLN A 45 14.44 -1.83 6.02
C GLN A 45 15.58 -0.84 6.27
N ASN A 46 16.83 -1.32 6.30
CA ASN A 46 18.03 -0.49 6.50
C ASN A 46 18.75 -0.19 5.19
N ALA A 47 18.73 -1.15 4.26
CA ALA A 47 19.55 -1.07 3.04
C ALA A 47 18.82 -0.40 1.87
N ALA A 48 17.59 -0.83 1.59
CA ALA A 48 16.92 -0.50 0.34
C ALA A 48 16.43 0.96 0.30
N LYS A 49 16.43 1.54 -0.90
CA LYS A 49 15.74 2.81 -1.17
C LYS A 49 14.41 2.53 -1.90
N PRO A 50 13.49 3.52 -1.94
CA PRO A 50 12.27 3.42 -2.73
C PRO A 50 12.54 3.04 -4.20
N PRO A 51 11.56 2.44 -4.89
CA PRO A 51 11.70 2.03 -6.29
C PRO A 51 12.10 3.19 -7.21
N TYR A 52 12.91 2.88 -8.22
CA TYR A 52 13.19 3.81 -9.32
C TYR A 52 11.96 4.00 -10.20
N SER A 53 11.90 5.16 -10.84
CA SER A 53 10.79 5.59 -11.71
C SER A 53 11.36 6.40 -12.86
N ASP A 54 11.15 5.93 -14.09
CA ASP A 54 11.54 6.68 -15.30
C ASP A 54 10.45 7.68 -15.71
N SER A 55 9.22 7.44 -15.24
CA SER A 55 8.05 8.30 -15.46
C SER A 55 7.18 8.35 -14.22
N ARG A 56 6.44 9.45 -14.02
CA ARG A 56 5.44 9.58 -12.94
C ARG A 56 4.29 8.58 -13.06
N ALA A 57 4.02 8.05 -14.25
CA ALA A 57 2.97 7.05 -14.47
C ALA A 57 3.41 5.62 -14.12
N GLN A 58 4.69 5.38 -13.84
CA GLN A 58 5.19 4.04 -13.52
C GLN A 58 4.83 3.61 -12.10
N LEU A 59 4.88 4.56 -11.16
CA LEU A 59 4.71 4.30 -9.74
C LEU A 59 3.49 5.00 -9.17
N LEU A 60 2.73 4.24 -8.41
CA LEU A 60 1.65 4.69 -7.57
C LEU A 60 2.10 4.62 -6.11
N ARG A 61 2.00 5.73 -5.37
CA ARG A 61 2.40 5.81 -3.95
C ARG A 61 1.20 6.18 -3.08
N VAL A 62 0.88 5.35 -2.09
CA VAL A 62 -0.17 5.61 -1.09
C VAL A 62 0.41 5.60 0.31
N ALA A 63 -0.18 6.40 1.20
CA ALA A 63 0.01 6.24 2.63
C ALA A 63 -1.01 5.23 3.17
N PHE A 64 -0.68 4.58 4.27
CA PHE A 64 -1.61 3.71 4.98
C PHE A 64 -1.30 3.67 6.48
N ASP A 65 -2.31 3.34 7.27
CA ASP A 65 -2.17 2.79 8.61
C ASP A 65 -2.73 1.37 8.62
N ALA A 66 -2.11 0.47 9.37
CA ALA A 66 -2.56 -0.92 9.50
C ALA A 66 -2.12 -1.47 10.86
N PRO A 67 -2.79 -1.09 11.96
CA PRO A 67 -2.36 -1.43 13.32
C PRO A 67 -2.30 -2.94 13.56
N GLY A 68 -3.09 -3.74 12.84
CA GLY A 68 -3.10 -5.20 12.92
C GLY A 68 -2.09 -5.92 12.02
N LEU A 69 -1.28 -5.20 11.23
CA LEU A 69 -0.32 -5.80 10.30
C LEU A 69 1.11 -5.38 10.59
N LEU A 70 2.02 -6.35 10.47
CA LEU A 70 3.44 -6.20 10.69
C LEU A 70 4.23 -6.36 9.37
N PRO A 71 5.31 -5.58 9.18
CA PRO A 71 6.25 -5.79 8.09
C PRO A 71 7.06 -7.08 8.30
N PRO A 72 7.72 -7.63 7.25
CA PRO A 72 8.37 -8.96 7.26
C PRO A 72 9.31 -9.21 8.44
N GLU A 73 10.00 -8.16 8.89
CA GLU A 73 11.01 -8.19 9.94
C GLU A 73 10.45 -8.11 11.36
N ALA A 74 9.20 -7.73 11.55
CA ALA A 74 8.61 -7.48 12.87
C ALA A 74 7.83 -8.69 13.42
N GLY A 75 7.60 -8.68 14.73
CA GLY A 75 6.82 -9.69 15.45
C GLY A 75 7.63 -10.95 15.82
N ARG A 76 6.95 -11.92 16.43
CA ARG A 76 7.55 -13.19 16.91
C ARG A 76 8.19 -14.02 15.79
N HIS A 77 7.62 -13.94 14.60
CA HIS A 77 8.07 -14.64 13.40
C HIS A 77 8.71 -13.68 12.38
N GLY A 78 9.35 -12.62 12.89
CA GLY A 78 10.07 -11.62 12.10
C GLY A 78 11.35 -12.19 11.48
N HIS A 79 11.54 -11.98 10.19
CA HIS A 79 12.75 -12.36 9.48
C HIS A 79 13.23 -11.22 8.58
N ALA A 80 14.55 -11.04 8.51
CA ALA A 80 15.17 -10.07 7.62
C ALA A 80 15.22 -10.62 6.19
N TRP A 81 14.66 -9.87 5.25
CA TRP A 81 14.65 -10.19 3.83
C TRP A 81 15.17 -9.01 3.01
N SER A 82 15.62 -9.29 1.79
CA SER A 82 15.83 -8.27 0.76
C SER A 82 14.53 -7.99 0.04
N VAL A 83 14.45 -6.86 -0.68
CA VAL A 83 13.26 -6.52 -1.49
C VAL A 83 13.03 -7.58 -2.56
N GLN A 84 14.10 -8.06 -3.21
CA GLN A 84 14.00 -9.11 -4.22
C GLN A 84 13.41 -10.40 -3.66
N GLN A 85 13.85 -10.84 -2.48
CA GLN A 85 13.29 -12.03 -1.84
C GLN A 85 11.79 -11.88 -1.55
N ILE A 86 11.37 -10.72 -1.04
CA ILE A 86 9.96 -10.43 -0.77
C ILE A 86 9.15 -10.41 -2.08
N ASN A 87 9.65 -9.74 -3.13
CA ASN A 87 8.98 -9.65 -4.42
C ASN A 87 8.92 -11.00 -5.17
N HIS A 88 9.83 -11.93 -4.87
CA HIS A 88 9.78 -13.32 -5.32
C HIS A 88 8.96 -14.26 -4.41
N GLY A 89 8.29 -13.73 -3.39
CA GLY A 89 7.34 -14.48 -2.56
C GLY A 89 7.94 -15.19 -1.34
N ALA A 90 9.17 -14.87 -0.92
CA ALA A 90 9.77 -15.44 0.28
C ALA A 90 9.03 -15.02 1.58
N ALA A 91 8.39 -13.84 1.58
CA ALA A 91 7.54 -13.34 2.65
C ALA A 91 6.52 -12.34 2.07
N PRO A 92 5.35 -12.15 2.71
CA PRO A 92 4.44 -11.06 2.35
C PRO A 92 4.98 -9.71 2.83
N TRP A 93 4.62 -8.62 2.15
CA TRP A 93 4.97 -7.25 2.56
C TRP A 93 4.33 -6.84 3.89
N LEU A 94 3.14 -7.37 4.21
CA LEU A 94 2.47 -7.17 5.49
C LEU A 94 1.79 -8.47 5.90
N ARG A 95 1.77 -8.77 7.20
CA ARG A 95 1.05 -9.92 7.77
C ARG A 95 0.53 -9.66 9.17
N SER A 96 -0.59 -10.27 9.55
CA SER A 96 -1.03 -10.32 10.94
C SER A 96 -0.12 -11.25 11.76
N GLU A 97 -0.05 -11.05 13.08
CA GLU A 97 0.46 -12.09 13.98
C GLU A 97 -0.63 -13.11 14.28
N ASP A 98 -0.26 -14.38 14.41
CA ASP A 98 -1.18 -15.47 14.74
C ASP A 98 -1.63 -15.32 16.20
N PHE A 99 -2.77 -14.65 16.43
CA PHE A 99 -3.29 -14.36 17.76
C PHE A 99 -4.58 -15.09 18.13
N VAL A 100 -4.80 -16.29 17.58
CA VAL A 100 -6.00 -17.14 17.82
C VAL A 100 -7.17 -16.76 16.91
N ASP A 101 -7.08 -17.09 15.61
CA ASP A 101 -8.19 -17.58 14.78
C ASP A 101 -7.78 -17.61 13.29
N ALA A 102 -8.41 -18.50 12.52
CA ALA A 102 -7.97 -19.04 11.23
C ALA A 102 -7.90 -18.07 10.02
N LEU A 103 -7.74 -16.77 10.22
CA LEU A 103 -7.62 -15.79 9.13
C LEU A 103 -6.28 -15.03 9.22
N THR A 104 -5.19 -15.70 8.86
CA THR A 104 -3.90 -15.03 8.65
C THR A 104 -4.06 -14.01 7.51
N LEU A 105 -4.12 -12.72 7.85
CA LEU A 105 -4.17 -11.65 6.86
C LEU A 105 -2.77 -11.44 6.32
N THR A 106 -2.63 -11.49 5.00
CA THR A 106 -1.37 -11.23 4.32
C THR A 106 -1.57 -10.29 3.14
N VAL A 107 -0.55 -9.48 2.90
CA VAL A 107 -0.43 -8.64 1.72
C VAL A 107 0.84 -9.07 0.98
N PRO A 108 0.74 -9.95 -0.03
CA PRO A 108 1.90 -10.39 -0.78
C PRO A 108 2.43 -9.31 -1.72
N ALA A 109 3.66 -9.48 -2.21
CA ALA A 109 4.10 -8.76 -3.39
C ALA A 109 3.17 -9.05 -4.57
N GLY A 110 2.98 -8.07 -5.44
CA GLY A 110 2.09 -8.19 -6.60
C GLY A 110 0.61 -8.02 -6.28
N ALA A 111 0.24 -7.80 -5.01
CA ALA A 111 -1.12 -7.44 -4.64
C ALA A 111 -1.57 -6.20 -5.44
N THR A 112 -2.80 -6.24 -5.94
CA THR A 112 -3.41 -5.08 -6.58
C THR A 112 -3.68 -3.99 -5.55
N LEU A 113 -3.89 -2.75 -5.98
CA LEU A 113 -4.30 -1.69 -5.06
C LEU A 113 -5.65 -2.03 -4.39
N ALA A 114 -6.58 -2.63 -5.12
CA ALA A 114 -7.88 -3.07 -4.57
C ALA A 114 -7.70 -4.12 -3.46
N THR A 115 -6.91 -5.17 -3.71
CA THR A 115 -6.59 -6.18 -2.70
C THR A 115 -5.84 -5.58 -1.51
N PHE A 116 -4.95 -4.62 -1.76
CA PHE A 116 -4.26 -3.92 -0.67
C PHE A 116 -5.25 -3.17 0.22
N VAL A 117 -6.16 -2.37 -0.34
CA VAL A 117 -7.20 -1.65 0.40
C VAL A 117 -8.06 -2.63 1.22
N GLU A 118 -8.56 -3.69 0.58
CA GLU A 118 -9.37 -4.72 1.26
C GLU A 118 -8.64 -5.32 2.47
N ARG A 119 -7.35 -5.64 2.34
CA ARG A 119 -6.56 -6.24 3.43
C ARG A 119 -6.25 -5.25 4.54
N ILE A 120 -6.01 -3.98 4.21
CA ILE A 120 -5.74 -2.93 5.19
C ILE A 120 -7.02 -2.64 5.99
N GLU A 121 -8.18 -2.53 5.33
CA GLU A 121 -9.47 -2.35 5.98
C GLU A 121 -9.85 -3.56 6.85
N ALA A 122 -9.60 -4.79 6.37
CA ALA A 122 -9.81 -6.01 7.16
C ALA A 122 -8.93 -6.06 8.43
N ALA A 123 -7.79 -5.38 8.42
CA ALA A 123 -6.92 -5.22 9.59
C ALA A 123 -7.27 -3.99 10.46
N GLY A 124 -8.39 -3.31 10.18
CA GLY A 124 -8.85 -2.13 10.90
C GLY A 124 -8.08 -0.84 10.56
N GLY A 125 -7.36 -0.82 9.45
CA GLY A 125 -6.58 0.32 8.97
C GLY A 125 -7.25 1.12 7.85
N THR A 126 -6.59 2.16 7.36
CA THR A 126 -7.05 3.01 6.25
C THR A 126 -5.94 3.23 5.22
N VAL A 127 -6.31 3.34 3.94
CA VAL A 127 -5.41 3.75 2.85
C VAL A 127 -5.72 5.18 2.43
N TYR A 128 -4.68 6.01 2.32
CA TYR A 128 -4.77 7.41 1.94
C TYR A 128 -4.11 7.64 0.58
N GLY A 129 -4.93 8.00 -0.41
CA GLY A 129 -4.48 8.40 -1.75
C GLY A 129 -4.39 9.91 -1.90
N PRO A 130 -3.54 10.42 -2.82
CA PRO A 130 -3.53 11.84 -3.16
C PRO A 130 -4.85 12.26 -3.81
N LEU A 131 -5.35 13.45 -3.45
CA LEU A 131 -6.63 13.99 -3.91
C LEU A 131 -6.74 14.05 -5.45
N GLY A 132 -5.62 14.21 -6.15
CA GLY A 132 -5.57 14.25 -7.62
C GLY A 132 -5.94 12.93 -8.32
N TRP A 133 -6.18 11.84 -7.59
CA TRP A 133 -6.68 10.58 -8.15
C TRP A 133 -8.20 10.45 -8.12
N ALA A 134 -8.89 11.33 -7.43
CA ALA A 134 -10.35 11.31 -7.31
C ALA A 134 -10.93 12.59 -7.87
N GLU A 135 -12.08 12.48 -8.56
CA GLU A 135 -12.93 13.64 -8.74
C GLU A 135 -13.56 13.99 -7.38
N LEU A 136 -13.27 15.19 -6.88
CA LEU A 136 -13.96 15.70 -5.70
C LEU A 136 -15.42 15.93 -6.09
N PRO A 137 -16.40 15.54 -5.24
CA PRO A 137 -17.77 15.96 -5.45
C PRO A 137 -17.79 17.49 -5.55
N PRO A 138 -18.63 18.07 -6.43
CA PRO A 138 -18.71 19.52 -6.57
C PRO A 138 -18.97 20.15 -5.20
N TRP A 139 -18.10 21.07 -4.81
CA TRP A 139 -18.23 21.75 -3.53
C TRP A 139 -19.56 22.50 -3.49
N GLN A 140 -20.44 22.11 -2.57
CA GLN A 140 -21.67 22.84 -2.27
C GLN A 140 -21.38 23.81 -1.13
N ARG A 141 -21.55 25.10 -1.37
CA ARG A 141 -21.54 26.11 -0.31
C ARG A 141 -22.64 25.71 0.69
N PRO A 142 -22.34 25.58 1.99
CA PRO A 142 -23.39 25.38 2.98
C PRO A 142 -24.36 26.55 2.90
N ASP A 143 -25.67 26.26 2.94
CA ASP A 143 -26.67 27.30 3.08
C ASP A 143 -26.41 28.04 4.38
N VAL A 144 -25.82 29.24 4.27
CA VAL A 144 -25.76 30.16 5.39
C VAL A 144 -27.19 30.60 5.61
N ALA A 145 -27.87 29.97 6.56
CA ALA A 145 -29.15 30.44 7.06
C ALA A 145 -28.93 31.90 7.47
N ALA A 146 -29.45 32.83 6.68
CA ALA A 146 -29.56 34.21 7.07
C ALA A 146 -30.42 34.21 8.35
N GLN A 147 -29.79 34.44 9.49
CA GLN A 147 -30.52 34.77 10.71
C GLN A 147 -31.14 36.15 10.45
N THR A 148 -32.37 36.15 9.94
CA THR A 148 -33.26 37.31 10.01
C THR A 148 -33.99 37.26 11.35
N GLY A 149 -33.70 38.22 12.22
CA GLY A 149 -34.40 38.43 13.50
C GLY A 149 -33.54 39.20 14.48
#